data_AF-A0AAV0XAU3-F1
#
_entry.id   AF-A0AAV0XAU3-F1
#
_cell.length_a   1.000
_cell.length_b   1.000
_cell.length_c   1.000
_cell.angle_alpha   90.00
_cell.angle_beta   90.00
_cell.angle_gamma   90.00
#
_symmetry.space_group_name_H-M   'P 1'
#
loop_
_entity.id
_entity.type
_entity.pdbx_description
1 polymer ?
#
loop_
_entity_poly.entity_id
_entity_poly.type
_entity_poly.pdbx_seq_one_letter_code
_entity_poly.pdbx_strand_id
1 'polypeptide(L)' 'MKIETILKPDKYGAGLKGIFRQAMHEMPLITICSPFCIVGLGLIMYHTYRYEQNDGNNKKYKFKYTLYRPDDPRVPHIKN' A
#
# COMPACT_ATOMS: atom_id res chain seq x y z
N MET A 1 17.75 27.48 3.73
CA MET A 1 18.33 26.66 2.64
C MET A 1 17.72 27.14 1.34
N LYS A 2 18.51 27.61 0.35
CA LYS A 2 17.97 28.08 -0.93
C LYS A 2 17.58 26.86 -1.77
N ILE A 3 16.36 26.78 -2.29
CA ILE A 3 15.88 25.64 -3.11
C ILE A 3 16.80 25.38 -4.32
N GLU A 4 17.40 26.46 -4.84
CA GLU A 4 18.41 26.46 -5.92
C GLU A 4 19.70 25.70 -5.58
N THR A 5 20.03 25.50 -4.29
CA THR A 5 21.19 24.67 -3.91
C THR A 5 20.91 23.18 -4.00
N ILE A 6 19.64 22.77 -3.99
CA ILE A 6 19.23 21.35 -3.97
C ILE A 6 18.83 20.91 -5.38
N LEU A 7 18.04 21.72 -6.08
CA LEU A 7 17.62 21.44 -7.46
C LEU A 7 18.60 22.05 -8.44
N LYS A 8 19.05 21.27 -9.43
CA LYS A 8 19.97 21.73 -10.49
C LYS A 8 19.22 21.84 -11.82
N PRO A 9 18.37 22.88 -12.01
CA PRO A 9 17.55 23.02 -13.21
C PRO A 9 18.37 23.18 -14.48
N ASP A 10 19.58 23.75 -14.42
CA ASP A 10 20.46 23.94 -15.58
C ASP A 10 20.96 22.61 -16.17
N LYS A 11 21.18 21.60 -15.31
CA LYS A 11 21.70 20.28 -15.71
C LYS A 11 20.59 19.30 -16.09
N TYR A 12 19.47 19.31 -15.34
CA TYR A 12 18.43 18.28 -15.48
C TYR A 12 17.12 18.82 -16.09
N GLY A 13 17.00 20.13 -16.28
CA GLY A 13 15.81 20.82 -16.77
C GLY A 13 14.89 21.29 -15.64
N ALA A 14 13.97 22.20 -15.96
CA ALA A 14 12.97 22.69 -15.02
C ALA A 14 11.76 21.74 -14.86
N GLY A 15 11.10 21.82 -13.71
CA GLY A 15 9.85 21.10 -13.43
C GLY A 15 10.01 19.65 -12.97
N LEU A 16 8.88 18.95 -12.85
CA LEU A 16 8.81 17.60 -12.27
C LEU A 16 9.69 16.57 -12.99
N LYS A 17 9.77 16.65 -14.32
CA LYS A 17 10.61 15.77 -15.13
C LYS A 17 12.10 15.96 -14.82
N GLY A 18 12.54 17.20 -14.60
CA GLY A 18 13.93 17.51 -14.24
C GLY A 18 14.26 17.03 -12.83
N ILE A 19 13.33 17.19 -11.89
CA ILE A 19 13.47 16.67 -10.52
C ILE A 19 13.59 15.14 -10.53
N PHE A 20 12.73 14.43 -11.25
CA PHE A 20 12.80 12.98 -11.33
C PHE A 20 14.09 12.50 -12.01
N ARG A 21 14.53 13.18 -13.07
CA ARG A 21 15.80 12.88 -13.74
C ARG A 21 17.00 13.10 -12.83
N GLN A 22 16.98 14.17 -12.02
CA GLN A 22 18.00 14.42 -11.00
C GLN A 22 17.98 13.32 -9.93
N ALA A 23 16.80 12.96 -9.41
CA ALA A 23 16.64 11.93 -8.40
C ALA A 23 17.15 10.55 -8.88
N MET A 24 16.85 10.18 -10.13
CA MET A 24 17.36 8.93 -10.72
C MET A 24 18.88 8.94 -10.89
N HIS A 25 19.50 10.09 -11.17
CA HIS A 25 20.95 10.19 -11.34
C HIS A 25 21.70 10.27 -10.01
N GLU A 26 21.21 11.04 -9.04
CA GLU A 26 21.90 11.27 -7.76
C GLU A 26 21.57 10.18 -6.72
N MET A 27 20.35 9.63 -6.74
CA MET A 27 19.85 8.66 -5.74
C MET A 27 19.03 7.53 -6.40
N PRO A 28 19.61 6.71 -7.30
CA PRO A 28 18.85 5.73 -8.08
C PRO A 28 18.12 4.70 -7.21
N LEU A 29 18.78 4.17 -6.18
CA LEU A 29 18.23 3.11 -5.34
C LEU A 29 16.93 3.53 -4.64
N ILE A 30 16.95 4.70 -4.00
CA ILE A 30 15.80 5.22 -3.23
C ILE A 30 14.68 5.64 -4.18
N THR A 31 15.04 6.29 -5.29
CA THR A 31 14.08 6.74 -6.31
C THR A 31 13.32 5.57 -6.92
N ILE A 32 14.00 4.45 -7.19
CA ILE A 32 13.37 3.23 -7.72
C ILE A 32 12.59 2.48 -6.64
N CYS A 33 13.09 2.38 -5.41
CA CYS A 33 12.44 1.62 -4.33
C CYS A 33 11.15 2.29 -3.83
N SER A 34 11.14 3.63 -3.74
CA SER A 34 9.99 4.37 -3.20
C SER A 34 8.63 4.09 -3.88
N PRO A 35 8.49 4.02 -5.23
CA PRO A 35 7.22 3.66 -5.84
C PRO A 35 6.78 2.23 -5.50
N PHE A 36 7.71 1.27 -5.38
CA PHE A 36 7.36 -0.09 -4.98
C PHE A 36 6.82 -0.15 -3.55
N CYS A 37 7.39 0.63 -2.63
CA CYS A 37 6.86 0.76 -1.27
C CYS A 37 5.44 1.33 -1.27
N ILE A 38 5.18 2.38 -2.05
CA ILE A 38 3.85 2.99 -2.15
C ILE A 38 2.84 2.01 -2.74
N VAL A 39 3.21 1.31 -3.82
CA VAL A 39 2.35 0.29 -4.44
C VAL A 39 2.09 -0.87 -3.46
N GLY A 40 3.11 -1.35 -2.76
CA GLY A 40 2.96 -2.42 -1.77
C GLY A 40 2.01 -2.03 -0.64
N LEU A 41 2.15 -0.84 -0.09
CA LEU A 41 1.23 -0.32 0.93
C LEU A 41 -0.20 -0.18 0.39
N GLY A 42 -0.36 0.30 -0.84
CA GLY A 42 -1.67 0.40 -1.49
C GLY A 42 -2.35 -0.97 -1.65
N LEU A 43 -1.61 -1.98 -2.09
CA LEU A 43 -2.11 -3.35 -2.24
C LEU A 43 -2.51 -3.96 -0.89
N ILE A 44 -1.66 -3.82 0.14
CA ILE A 44 -1.95 -4.32 1.49
C ILE A 44 -3.23 -3.68 2.02
N MET A 45 -3.36 -2.35 1.90
CA MET A 45 -4.54 -1.63 2.39
C MET A 45 -5.81 -2.06 1.63
N TYR A 46 -5.76 -2.15 0.31
CA TYR A 46 -6.89 -2.57 -0.52
C TYR A 46 -7.35 -4.00 -0.18
N HIS A 47 -6.41 -4.95 -0.10
CA HIS A 47 -6.74 -6.34 0.20
C HIS A 47 -7.27 -6.52 1.63
N THR A 48 -6.71 -5.80 2.60
CA THR A 48 -7.19 -5.86 3.99
C THR A 48 -8.61 -5.30 4.09
N TYR A 49 -8.88 -4.16 3.45
CA TYR A 49 -10.22 -3.57 3.40
C TYR A 49 -11.24 -4.50 2.74
N ARG A 50 -10.88 -5.07 1.58
CA ARG A 50 -11.75 -6.02 0.87
C ARG A 50 -11.99 -7.29 1.70
N TYR A 51 -10.97 -7.79 2.39
CA TYR A 51 -11.09 -8.95 3.26
C TYR A 51 -12.04 -8.64 4.42
N GLU A 52 -11.90 -7.50 5.09
CA GLU A 52 -12.76 -7.13 6.22
C GLU A 52 -14.25 -7.06 5.82
N GLN A 53 -14.54 -6.44 4.67
CA GLN A 53 -15.92 -6.27 4.18
C GLN A 53 -16.60 -7.59 3.79
N ASN A 54 -15.87 -8.51 3.17
CA ASN A 54 -16.47 -9.73 2.60
C ASN A 54 -16.28 -10.97 3.50
N ASP A 55 -15.09 -11.14 4.07
CA ASP A 55 -14.64 -12.40 4.65
C ASP A 55 -14.10 -12.29 6.08
N GLY A 56 -13.96 -11.08 6.63
CA GLY A 56 -13.32 -10.86 7.94
C GLY A 56 -14.02 -11.58 9.11
N ASN A 57 -15.29 -11.94 8.91
CA ASN A 57 -16.09 -12.71 9.84
C ASN A 57 -16.15 -14.22 9.56
N ASN A 58 -15.62 -14.69 8.43
CA ASN A 58 -15.60 -16.10 8.02
C ASN A 58 -14.44 -16.86 8.65
N LYS A 59 -14.20 -16.62 9.95
CA LYS A 59 -13.10 -17.19 10.73
C LYS A 59 -13.60 -18.07 11.86
N LYS A 60 -12.95 -19.22 12.04
CA LYS A 60 -13.24 -20.19 13.11
C LYS A 60 -13.01 -19.60 14.50
N TYR A 61 -11.90 -18.89 14.66
CA TYR A 61 -11.50 -18.30 15.95
C TYR A 61 -11.87 -16.82 15.98
N LYS A 62 -12.69 -16.45 16.97
CA LYS A 62 -13.13 -15.08 17.21
C LYS A 62 -12.77 -14.66 18.62
N PHE A 63 -12.44 -13.38 18.78
CA PHE A 63 -12.13 -12.79 20.08
C PHE A 63 -13.32 -12.78 21.06
N LYS A 64 -14.54 -12.86 20.54
CA LYS A 64 -15.77 -12.91 21.33
C LYS A 64 -16.48 -14.23 21.09
N TYR A 65 -16.99 -14.83 22.16
CA TYR A 65 -17.85 -16.01 22.07
C TYR A 65 -19.05 -15.69 21.19
N THR A 66 -19.20 -16.44 20.11
CA THR A 66 -20.25 -16.22 19.12
C THR A 66 -20.91 -17.56 18.85
N LEU A 67 -22.21 -17.66 19.16
CA LEU A 67 -23.03 -18.81 18.82
C LEU A 67 -23.57 -18.64 17.40
N TYR A 68 -23.33 -19.63 16.56
CA TYR A 68 -23.90 -19.71 15.23
C TYR A 68 -25.05 -20.71 15.23
N ARG A 69 -26.16 -20.36 14.57
CA ARG A 69 -27.21 -21.33 14.27
C ARG A 69 -26.72 -22.24 13.15
N PRO A 70 -26.99 -23.56 13.19
CA PRO A 70 -26.56 -24.50 12.14
C PRO A 70 -26.96 -24.08 10.72
N ASP A 71 -28.12 -23.43 10.57
CA ASP A 71 -28.70 -23.04 9.26
C ASP A 71 -28.24 -21.66 8.77
N ASP A 72 -27.41 -20.94 9.52
CA ASP A 72 -26.98 -19.60 9.11
C ASP A 72 -26.12 -19.71 7.82
N PRO A 73 -26.46 -18.98 6.75
CA PRO A 73 -25.72 -19.03 5.47
C PRO A 73 -24.24 -18.66 5.61
N ARG A 74 -23.80 -18.08 6.72
CA ARG A 74 -22.39 -17.78 7.02
C ARG A 74 -21.61 -19.01 7.46
N VAL A 75 -22.25 -20.00 8.08
CA VAL A 75 -21.59 -21.18 8.66
C VAL A 75 -20.80 -21.99 7.61
N PRO A 76 -21.33 -22.27 6.40
CA PRO A 76 -20.58 -22.97 5.36
C PRO A 76 -19.32 -22.22 4.87
N HIS A 77 -19.27 -20.90 5.06
CA HIS A 77 -18.18 -20.06 4.61
C HIS A 77 -17.05 -19.94 5.65
N ILE A 78 -17.26 -20.44 6.88
CA ILE A 78 -16.24 -20.45 7.93
C ILE A 78 -15.15 -21.45 7.54
N LYS A 79 -13.96 -20.95 7.19
CA LYS A 79 -12.80 -21.78 6.85
C LYS A 79 -11.91 -21.99 8.08
N ASN A 80 -11.20 -23.13 8.09
CA ASN A 80 -10.25 -23.51 9.13
C ASN A 80 -9.05 -22.56 9.19
#